data_AF-A0A5C3EX83-F1
#
_entry.id   AF-A0A5C3EX83-F1
#
_cell.length_a   1.000
_cell.length_b   1.000
_cell.length_c   1.000
_cell.angle_alpha   90.00
_cell.angle_beta   90.00
_cell.angle_gamma   90.00
#
_symmetry.space_group_name_H-M   'P 1'
#
loop_
_entity.id
_entity.type
_entity.pdbx_description
1 polymer ?
#
loop_
_entity_poly.entity_id
_entity_poly.type
_entity_poly.pdbx_seq_one_letter_code
_entity_poly.pdbx_strand_id
1 'polypeptide(L)' 'MKGTTPTDKQFYDSLSPDLKRQVDNQRSAAERKAAYREQLMRAKEGEDNGPVWAEAAKGRDSTPPPRT' A
#
# COMPACT_ATOMS: atom_id res chain seq x y z
N MET A 1 13.45 -27.78 29.04
CA MET A 1 12.76 -28.54 27.98
C MET A 1 13.11 -27.93 26.65
N LYS A 2 13.72 -28.66 25.71
CA LYS A 2 13.98 -28.14 24.36
C LYS A 2 12.60 -27.96 23.70
N GLY A 3 12.25 -26.73 23.34
CA GLY A 3 10.93 -26.41 22.80
C GLY A 3 10.61 -27.31 21.62
N THR A 4 9.48 -28.00 21.68
CA THR A 4 8.96 -28.86 20.60
C THR A 4 8.38 -28.04 19.45
N THR A 5 8.51 -26.71 19.49
CA THR A 5 8.04 -25.82 18.44
C THR A 5 9.03 -25.88 17.27
N PRO A 6 8.63 -26.44 16.12
CA PRO A 6 9.46 -26.39 14.92
C PRO A 6 9.70 -24.93 14.54
N THR A 7 10.89 -24.64 14.04
CA THR A 7 11.17 -23.35 13.41
C THR A 7 10.27 -23.14 12.19
N ASP A 8 10.01 -21.90 11.80
CA ASP A 8 9.18 -21.59 10.62
C ASP A 8 9.64 -22.33 9.36
N LYS A 9 10.96 -22.51 9.21
CA LYS A 9 11.54 -23.29 8.12
C LYS A 9 11.21 -24.77 8.23
N GLN A 10 11.37 -25.37 9.41
CA GLN A 10 11.04 -26.78 9.63
C GLN A 10 9.53 -27.04 9.50
N PHE A 11 8.69 -26.09 9.91
CA PHE A 11 7.25 -26.14 9.71
C PHE A 11 6.91 -26.06 8.23
N TYR A 12 7.47 -25.09 7.50
CA TYR A 12 7.25 -24.97 6.07
C TYR A 12 7.73 -26.22 5.32
N ASP A 13 8.90 -26.75 5.65
CA ASP A 13 9.48 -27.91 4.98
C ASP A 13 8.64 -29.18 5.17
N SER A 14 7.94 -29.32 6.30
CA SER A 14 7.02 -30.44 6.57
C SER A 14 5.65 -30.32 5.90
N LEU A 15 5.32 -29.17 5.30
CA LEU A 15 4.08 -28.98 4.56
C LEU A 15 4.05 -29.81 3.26
N SER A 16 2.84 -30.24 2.89
CA SER A 16 2.59 -30.82 1.58
C SER A 16 2.81 -29.78 0.47
N PRO A 17 3.09 -30.22 -0.78
CA PRO A 17 3.35 -29.30 -1.89
C PRO A 17 2.22 -28.29 -2.14
N ASP A 18 0.97 -28.68 -1.93
CA ASP A 18 -0.19 -27.80 -2.14
C ASP A 18 -0.29 -26.72 -1.06
N LEU A 19 -0.01 -27.05 0.21
CA LEU A 19 0.04 -26.05 1.28
C LEU A 19 1.20 -25.07 1.10
N LYS A 20 2.36 -25.55 0.63
CA LYS A 20 3.50 -24.67 0.29
C LYS A 20 3.10 -23.63 -0.76
N ARG A 21 2.45 -24.07 -1.84
CA ARG A 21 1.93 -23.16 -2.88
C ARG A 21 0.96 -22.11 -2.33
N GLN A 22 0.07 -22.50 -1.42
CA GLN A 22 -0.86 -21.55 -0.80
C GLN A 22 -0.13 -20.52 0.07
N VAL A 23 0.83 -20.96 0.89
CA VAL A 23 1.66 -20.06 1.71
C VAL A 23 2.47 -19.11 0.84
N ASP A 24 3.07 -19.60 -0.25
CA ASP A 24 3.83 -18.77 -1.19
C ASP A 24 2.94 -17.74 -1.88
N ASN A 25 1.74 -18.14 -2.29
CA ASN A 25 0.75 -17.22 -2.87
C ASN A 25 0.37 -16.12 -1.86
N GLN A 26 0.16 -16.47 -0.59
CA GLN A 26 -0.12 -15.48 0.46
C GLN A 26 1.06 -14.54 0.71
N ARG A 27 2.30 -15.07 0.77
CA ARG A 27 3.51 -14.26 0.93
C ARG A 27 3.68 -13.27 -0.22
N SER A 28 3.54 -13.74 -1.46
CA SER A 28 3.63 -12.88 -2.65
C SER A 28 2.53 -11.80 -2.68
N ALA A 29 1.32 -12.12 -2.20
CA ALA A 29 0.23 -11.15 -2.10
C ALA A 29 0.51 -10.11 -1.00
N ALA A 30 1.11 -10.51 0.11
CA ALA A 30 1.51 -9.61 1.19
C ALA A 30 2.61 -8.64 0.74
N GLU A 31 3.61 -9.12 0.01
CA GLU A 31 4.70 -8.29 -0.56
C GLU A 31 4.15 -7.20 -1.49
N ARG A 32 3.22 -7.56 -2.39
CA ARG A 32 2.58 -6.58 -3.28
C ARG A 32 1.80 -5.51 -2.51
N LYS A 33 1.11 -5.90 -1.44
CA LYS A 33 0.38 -4.95 -0.58
C LYS A 33 1.33 -4.04 0.20
N ALA A 34 2.47 -4.55 0.66
CA ALA A 34 3.49 -3.76 1.33
C ALA A 34 4.08 -2.70 0.40
N ALA A 35 4.45 -3.08 -0.83
CA ALA A 35 4.95 -2.14 -1.84
C ALA A 35 3.93 -1.04 -2.17
N TYR A 36 2.65 -1.38 -2.28
CA TYR A 36 1.59 -0.40 -2.50
C TYR A 36 1.41 0.53 -1.29
N ARG A 37 1.49 -0.01 -0.07
CA ARG A 37 1.42 0.78 1.16
C ARG A 37 2.59 1.77 1.26
N GLU A 38 3.80 1.36 0.90
CA GLU A 38 4.97 2.26 0.87
C GLU A 38 4.78 3.41 -0.12
N GLN A 39 4.22 3.14 -1.30
CA GLN A 39 3.89 4.20 -2.27
C GLN A 39 2.85 5.17 -1.71
N LEU A 40 1.81 4.66 -1.05
CA LEU A 40 0.80 5.51 -0.42
C LEU A 40 1.37 6.34 0.74
N MET A 41 2.25 5.78 1.57
CA MET A 41 2.90 6.53 2.65
C MET A 41 3.80 7.62 2.09
N ARG A 42 4.60 7.30 1.06
CA ARG A 42 5.42 8.30 0.36
C ARG A 42 4.60 9.42 -0.26
N ALA A 43 3.44 9.11 -0.82
CA ALA A 43 2.53 10.12 -1.37
C ALA A 43 1.99 11.03 -0.26
N LYS A 44 1.61 10.49 0.91
CA LYS A 44 1.13 11.26 2.06
C LYS A 44 2.18 12.18 2.67
N GLU A 45 3.44 11.73 2.74
CA GLU A 45 4.53 12.53 3.31
C GLU A 45 5.01 13.64 2.37
N GLY A 46 4.67 13.60 1.07
CA GLY A 46 5.04 14.60 0.08
C GLY A 46 4.03 15.74 -0.12
N GLU A 47 2.90 15.74 0.59
CA GLU A 47 1.76 16.67 0.39
C GLU A 47 1.83 17.98 1.20
N ASP A 48 3.02 18.55 1.46
CA ASP A 48 3.11 19.94 1.98
C ASP A 48 2.77 20.99 0.90
N ASN A 49 2.73 20.59 -0.38
CA ASN A 49 2.16 21.38 -1.47
C ASN A 49 1.11 20.52 -2.16
N GLY A 50 -0.16 20.87 -1.96
CA GLY A 50 -1.29 20.15 -2.55
C GLY A 50 -1.15 19.99 -4.07
N PRO A 51 -1.94 19.08 -4.68
CA PRO A 51 -1.81 18.78 -6.09
C PRO A 51 -1.99 20.04 -6.96
N VAL A 52 -1.17 20.20 -8.01
CA VAL A 52 -1.12 21.39 -8.89
C VAL A 52 -2.49 21.80 -9.47
N TRP A 53 -3.44 20.86 -9.59
CA TRP A 53 -4.80 21.14 -10.06
C TRP A 53 -5.72 21.80 -9.01
N ALA A 54 -5.38 21.75 -7.72
CA ALA A 54 -6.13 22.42 -6.66
C ALA A 54 -6.05 23.95 -6.77
N GLU A 55 -4.93 24.50 -7.24
CA GLU A 55 -4.78 25.94 -7.50
C GLU A 55 -5.67 26.42 -8.66
N ALA A 56 -5.83 25.58 -9.69
CA ALA A 56 -6.66 25.92 -10.86
C ALA A 56 -8.17 26.00 -10.55
N ALA A 57 -8.65 25.34 -9.48
CA ALA A 57 -10.04 25.44 -9.05
C ALA A 57 -10.38 26.79 -8.41
N LYS A 58 -9.41 27.43 -7.74
CA LYS A 58 -9.61 28.70 -7.03
C LYS A 58 -9.78 29.91 -7.96
N GLY A 59 -9.27 29.82 -9.20
CA GLY A 59 -9.41 30.87 -10.22
C GLY A 59 -10.72 30.85 -10.99
N ARG A 60 -11.61 29.87 -10.75
CA ARG A 60 -12.89 29.72 -11.47
C ARG A 60 -14.08 30.37 -10.78
N ASP A 61 -13.92 30.88 -9.55
CA ASP A 61 -14.90 31.78 -8.91
C ASP A 61 -14.86 33.14 -9.61
N SER A 62 -15.46 33.15 -10.79
CA SER A 62 -15.61 34.29 -11.67
C SER A 62 -16.89 35.02 -11.28
N THR A 63 -16.76 35.97 -10.35
CA THR A 63 -17.79 36.97 -10.09
C THR A 63 -18.11 37.67 -11.43
N PRO A 64 -19.34 37.57 -11.96
CA PRO A 64 -19.65 38.20 -13.24
C PRO A 64 -19.56 39.73 -13.12
N PRO A 65 -19.03 40.42 -14.15
CA PRO A 65 -18.87 41.88 -14.09
C PRO A 65 -20.22 42.59 -13.96
N PRO A 66 -20.29 43.73 -13.22
CA PRO A 66 -21.53 44.46 -13.03
C PRO A 66 -22.06 44.98 -14.37
N ARG A 67 -23.34 44.72 -14.64
CA ARG A 67 -24.05 45.30 -15.78
C ARG A 67 -24.27 46.79 -15.51
N THR A 68 -23.58 47.64 -16.27
CA THR A 68 -23.90 49.07 -16.42
C THR A 68 -25.08 49.26 -17.35
#